data_AF-A0A453NXK5-F1
#
_entry.id   AF-A0A453NXK5-F1
#
_cell.length_a   1.000
_cell.length_b   1.000
_cell.length_c   1.000
_cell.angle_alpha   90.00
_cell.angle_beta   90.00
_cell.angle_gamma   90.00
#
_symmetry.space_group_name_H-M   'P 1'
#
loop_
_entity.id
_entity.type
_entity.pdbx_description
1 polymer ?
#
loop_
_entity_poly.entity_id
_entity_poly.type
_entity_poly.pdbx_seq_one_letter_code
_entity_poly.pdbx_strand_id
1 'polypeptide(L)' 'DHTPLLVNSGEATHIGNKNNFSFELSWFKKADFLEMAAREWARPIAGRSSMVCWQNKIRHLRQFLRGWARNESGIYKQE' A
#
# COMPACT_ATOMS: atom_id res chain seq x y z
N ASP A 1 -23.32 10.71 -14.48
CA ASP A 1 -22.58 9.52 -14.91
C ASP A 1 -21.11 9.62 -14.50
N HIS A 2 -20.45 8.47 -14.34
CA HIS A 2 -19.50 8.19 -13.26
C HIS A 2 -18.06 8.71 -13.45
N THR A 3 -17.58 9.50 -12.47
CA THR A 3 -16.16 9.90 -12.35
C THR A 3 -15.34 8.76 -11.72
N PRO A 4 -14.15 8.42 -12.22
CA PRO A 4 -13.55 7.12 -11.96
C PRO A 4 -12.87 7.04 -10.58
N LEU A 5 -13.01 5.88 -9.92
CA LEU A 5 -12.50 5.59 -8.58
C LEU A 5 -10.97 5.58 -8.46
N LEU A 6 -10.23 5.50 -9.57
CA LEU A 6 -8.85 5.96 -9.70
C LEU A 6 -8.48 5.91 -11.20
N VAL A 7 -8.28 7.04 -11.87
CA VAL A 7 -7.62 7.06 -13.19
C VAL A 7 -6.14 7.31 -12.95
N ASN A 8 -5.31 6.33 -13.27
CA ASN A 8 -3.89 6.56 -13.45
C ASN A 8 -3.58 6.41 -14.95
N SER A 9 -3.53 7.54 -15.67
CA SER A 9 -3.31 7.58 -17.12
C SER A 9 -1.89 7.19 -17.54
N GLY A 10 -0.98 6.90 -16.58
CA GLY A 10 0.43 6.67 -16.86
C GLY A 10 1.19 7.93 -17.31
N GLU A 11 0.49 9.04 -17.55
CA GLU A 11 1.09 10.33 -17.85
C GLU A 11 1.78 10.86 -16.59
N ALA A 12 3.11 10.85 -16.64
CA ALA A 12 3.94 11.46 -15.62
C ALA A 12 3.76 12.98 -15.67
N THR A 13 2.80 13.52 -14.92
CA THR A 13 2.65 14.98 -14.72
C THR A 13 3.86 15.60 -14.01
N HIS A 14 4.75 14.76 -13.45
CA HIS A 14 6.10 15.13 -13.03
C HIS A 14 7.04 13.94 -13.28
N ILE A 15 8.22 14.21 -13.83
CA ILE A 15 9.35 13.28 -14.04
C ILE A 15 9.84 12.59 -12.73
N GLY A 16 9.20 12.89 -11.59
CA GLY A 16 9.59 12.46 -10.25
C GLY A 16 8.66 11.46 -9.54
N ASN A 17 7.54 10.99 -10.11
CA ASN A 17 6.73 9.96 -9.44
C ASN A 17 7.35 8.56 -9.56
N LYS A 18 8.58 8.40 -9.06
CA LYS A 18 9.29 7.12 -8.91
C LYS A 18 8.70 6.26 -7.78
N ASN A 19 7.72 6.78 -7.05
CA ASN A 19 7.12 6.10 -5.90
C ASN A 19 5.94 5.21 -6.34
N ASN A 20 6.16 4.36 -7.33
CA ASN A 20 5.24 3.26 -7.58
C ASN A 20 5.32 2.27 -6.41
N PHE A 21 4.17 1.76 -6.01
CA PHE A 21 4.08 0.69 -5.01
C PHE A 21 3.76 -0.59 -5.78
N SER A 22 4.57 -1.61 -5.58
CA SER A 22 4.32 -2.95 -6.11
C SER A 22 4.30 -3.93 -4.96
N PHE A 23 3.35 -4.86 -4.99
CA PHE A 23 3.36 -6.03 -4.12
C PHE A 23 4.35 -7.05 -4.68
N GLU A 24 5.12 -7.69 -3.81
CA GLU A 24 5.97 -8.80 -4.20
C GLU A 24 5.32 -10.13 -3.79
N LEU A 25 5.35 -11.11 -4.68
CA LEU A 25 4.83 -12.46 -4.39
C LEU A 25 5.65 -13.17 -3.30
N SER A 26 6.91 -12.79 -3.12
CA SER A 26 7.79 -13.28 -2.06
C SER A 26 7.23 -13.02 -0.66
N TRP A 27 6.45 -11.96 -0.47
CA TRP A 27 5.90 -11.59 0.84
C TRP A 27 4.91 -12.61 1.38
N PHE A 28 4.18 -13.31 0.50
CA PHE A 28 3.25 -14.38 0.91
C PHE A 28 3.95 -15.61 1.50
N LYS A 29 5.27 -15.75 1.29
CA LYS A 29 6.06 -16.84 1.89
C LYS A 29 6.38 -16.58 3.36
N LYS A 30 6.14 -15.37 3.86
CA LYS A 30 6.33 -15.00 5.25
C LYS A 30 5.10 -15.41 6.06
N ALA A 31 5.30 -16.24 7.08
CA ALA A 31 4.23 -16.84 7.87
C ALA A 31 3.21 -15.79 8.38
N ASP A 32 3.71 -14.65 8.87
CA ASP A 32 2.86 -13.65 9.54
C ASP A 32 2.37 -12.54 8.60
N PHE A 33 2.72 -12.59 7.31
CA PHE A 33 2.40 -11.50 6.39
C PHE A 33 0.89 -11.30 6.20
N LEU A 34 0.15 -12.39 5.99
CA LEU A 34 -1.29 -12.32 5.78
C LEU A 34 -2.04 -11.81 7.01
N GLU A 35 -1.66 -12.28 8.20
CA GLU A 35 -2.26 -11.83 9.45
C GLU A 35 -1.95 -10.34 9.69
N MET A 36 -0.70 -9.93 9.51
CA MET A 36 -0.28 -8.54 9.63
C MET A 36 -1.02 -7.63 8.64
N ALA A 37 -1.13 -8.03 7.38
CA ALA A 37 -1.81 -7.27 6.34
C ALA A 37 -3.31 -7.16 6.63
N ALA A 38 -3.95 -8.25 7.08
CA ALA A 38 -5.35 -8.26 7.48
C ALA A 38 -5.60 -7.35 8.69
N ARG A 39 -4.73 -7.39 9.70
CA ARG A 39 -4.80 -6.51 10.86
C ARG A 39 -4.70 -5.03 10.47
N GLU A 40 -3.74 -4.69 9.62
CA GLU A 40 -3.58 -3.31 9.15
C GLU A 40 -4.77 -2.88 8.29
N TRP A 41 -5.31 -3.78 7.47
CA TRP A 41 -6.54 -3.57 6.71
C TRP A 41 -7.78 -3.48 7.59
N ALA A 42 -7.83 -4.05 8.80
CA ALA A 42 -9.00 -3.92 9.66
C ALA A 42 -9.10 -2.53 10.31
N ARG A 43 -8.02 -1.73 10.32
CA ARG A 43 -7.96 -0.47 11.06
C ARG A 43 -9.05 0.53 10.67
N PRO A 44 -9.77 1.13 11.63
CA PRO A 44 -10.76 2.15 11.30
C PRO A 44 -10.06 3.36 10.69
N ILE A 45 -10.70 3.95 9.67
CA ILE A 45 -10.20 5.14 8.99
C ILE A 45 -11.30 6.18 8.95
N ALA A 46 -10.95 7.39 9.35
CA ALA A 46 -11.84 8.54 9.26
C ALA A 46 -11.92 9.05 7.82
N GLY A 47 -13.13 9.41 7.40
CA GLY A 47 -13.40 10.07 6.13
C GLY A 47 -14.83 10.57 6.10
N ARG A 48 -15.06 11.68 5.39
CA ARG A 48 -16.40 12.30 5.28
C ARG A 48 -17.29 11.58 4.26
N SER A 49 -16.71 10.73 3.42
CA SER A 49 -17.41 9.91 2.42
C SER A 49 -16.74 8.55 2.28
N SER A 50 -17.48 7.57 1.77
CA SER A 50 -16.98 6.21 1.49
C SER A 50 -15.75 6.23 0.57
N MET A 51 -15.77 7.09 -0.46
CA MET A 51 -14.64 7.34 -1.36
C MET A 51 -13.38 7.76 -0.60
N VAL A 52 -13.50 8.77 0.27
CA VAL A 52 -12.38 9.29 1.05
C VAL A 52 -11.85 8.22 2.01
N CYS A 53 -12.75 7.47 2.66
CA CYS A 53 -12.37 6.34 3.49
C CYS A 53 -11.56 5.31 2.71
N TRP A 54 -12.03 4.89 1.53
CA TRP A 54 -11.33 3.92 0.69
C TRP A 54 -9.96 4.41 0.21
N GLN A 55 -9.87 5.66 -0.26
CA GLN A 55 -8.60 6.26 -0.67
C GLN A 55 -7.60 6.33 0.49
N ASN A 56 -8.06 6.72 1.67
CA ASN A 56 -7.24 6.76 2.88
C ASN A 56 -6.78 5.35 3.29
N LYS A 57 -7.67 4.36 3.18
CA LYS A 57 -7.38 2.93 3.42
C LYS A 57 -6.27 2.41 2.55
N ILE A 58 -6.40 2.59 1.25
CA ILE A 58 -5.42 2.13 0.29
C ILE A 58 -4.10 2.90 0.43
N ARG A 59 -4.13 4.21 0.71
CA ARG A 59 -2.91 4.99 0.97
C ARG A 59 -2.16 4.48 2.19
N HIS A 60 -2.86 4.29 3.30
CA HIS A 60 -2.30 3.84 4.56
C HIS A 60 -1.72 2.43 4.45
N LEU A 61 -2.45 1.48 3.84
CA LEU A 61 -1.95 0.12 3.61
C LEU A 61 -0.64 0.13 2.81
N ARG A 62 -0.56 0.91 1.72
CA ARG A 62 0.67 1.00 0.92
C ARG A 62 1.84 1.60 1.69
N GLN A 63 1.60 2.61 2.53
CA GLN A 63 2.64 3.22 3.36
C GLN A 63 3.18 2.22 4.39
N PHE A 64 2.28 1.50 5.06
CA PHE A 64 2.64 0.47 6.02
C PHE A 64 3.48 -0.63 5.37
N LEU A 65 3.01 -1.20 4.26
CA LEU A 65 3.70 -2.30 3.58
C LEU A 65 5.07 -1.89 3.02
N ARG A 66 5.25 -0.64 2.59
CA ARG A 66 6.58 -0.11 2.22
C ARG A 66 7.54 -0.12 3.40
N GLY A 67 7.08 0.34 4.56
CA GLY A 67 7.89 0.36 5.79
C GLY A 67 8.26 -1.06 6.21
N TRP A 68 7.29 -1.97 6.22
CA TRP A 68 7.50 -3.38 6.52
C TRP A 68 8.48 -4.03 5.55
N ALA A 69 8.30 -3.89 4.24
CA ALA A 69 9.18 -4.50 3.24
C ALA A 69 10.63 -4.00 3.35
N ARG A 70 10.83 -2.73 3.70
CA ARG A 70 12.16 -2.17 3.95
C ARG A 70 12.80 -2.77 5.21
N ASN A 71 12.02 -3.03 6.26
CA ASN A 71 12.49 -3.70 7.46
C ASN A 71 12.89 -5.15 7.15
N GLU A 72 12.01 -5.91 6.49
CA GLU A 72 12.29 -7.28 6.05
C GLU A 72 13.55 -7.36 5.18
N SER A 73 13.68 -6.49 4.18
CA SER A 73 14.87 -6.47 3.30
C SER A 73 16.15 -6.06 4.03
N GLY A 74 16.04 -5.35 5.16
CA GLY A 74 17.16 -4.98 6.02
C GLY A 74 17.62 -6.13 6.91
N ILE A 75 16.66 -6.88 7.48
CA ILE A 75 16.91 -8.06 8.30
C ILE A 75 17.69 -9.13 7.50
N TYR A 76 17.27 -9.39 6.25
CA TYR A 76 17.92 -10.40 5.39
C TYR A 76 19.26 -9.98 4.78
N LYS A 77 19.68 -8.72 4.96
CA LYS A 77 21.00 -8.23 4.50
C LYS A 77 22.08 -8.29 5.59
N GLN A 78 21.71 -8.63 6.83
CA GLN A 78 22.65 -8.76 7.95
C GLN A 78 23.07 -10.21 8.24
N GLU A 79 22.69 -11.16 7.38
CA GLU A 79 23.15 -12.56 7.43
C GLU A 79 24.15 -12.87 6.31
#